data_AF-A0A1D2VAK5-F1
#
_entry.id   AF-A0A1D2VAK5-F1
#
_cell.length_a   1.000
_cell.length_b   1.000
_cell.length_c   1.000
_cell.angle_alpha   90.00
_cell.angle_beta   90.00
_cell.angle_gamma   90.00
#
_symmetry.space_group_name_H-M   'P 1'
#
loop_
_entity.id
_entity.type
_entity.pdbx_description
1 polymer ?
#
loop_
_entity_poly.entity_id
_entity_poly.type
_entity_poly.pdbx_seq_one_letter_code
_entity_poly.pdbx_strand_id
1 'polypeptide(L)' 'NAEKPFQCISCEFGFRRQEHLKRHFRSVHSSERPFPCKFCDKKFSRSDNLAQHLKTHQKAFH' A
#
# COMPACT_ATOMS: atom_id res chain seq x y z
N ASN A 1 2.64 -10.88 25.27
CA ASN A 1 3.60 -10.97 24.16
C ASN A 1 2.89 -10.98 22.84
N ALA A 2 3.09 -9.95 22.02
CA ALA A 2 2.47 -9.87 20.70
C ALA A 2 3.29 -10.71 19.72
N GLU A 3 3.02 -12.01 19.65
CA GLU A 3 3.67 -12.89 18.69
C GLU A 3 3.37 -12.38 17.26
N LYS A 4 4.44 -12.18 16.51
CA LYS A 4 4.42 -11.71 15.12
C LYS A 4 4.92 -12.84 14.24
N PRO A 5 4.10 -13.87 13.98
CA PRO A 5 4.54 -15.09 13.30
C PRO A 5 4.94 -14.83 11.84
N PHE A 6 4.55 -13.69 11.25
CA PHE A 6 4.86 -13.35 9.86
C PHE A 6 5.99 -12.33 9.82
N GLN A 7 7.21 -12.79 9.53
CA GLN A 7 8.39 -11.94 9.42
C GLN A 7 8.74 -11.63 7.97
N CYS A 8 9.21 -10.42 7.72
CA CYS A 8 9.75 -10.02 6.43
C CYS A 8 11.18 -10.53 6.29
N ILE A 9 11.45 -11.32 5.26
CA ILE A 9 12.79 -11.85 4.97
C ILE A 9 13.81 -10.78 4.57
N SER A 10 13.35 -9.59 4.15
CA SER A 10 14.20 -8.53 3.61
C SER A 10 14.56 -7.44 4.62
N CYS A 11 13.85 -7.33 5.75
CA CYS A 11 14.13 -6.32 6.78
C CYS A 11 13.78 -6.77 8.21
N GLU A 12 13.58 -8.08 8.43
CA GLU A 12 13.28 -8.73 9.72
C GLU A 12 12.05 -8.19 10.48
N PHE A 13 11.27 -7.31 9.84
CA PHE A 13 10.10 -6.71 10.45
C PHE A 13 8.95 -7.72 10.55
N GLY A 14 8.42 -7.89 11.77
CA GLY A 14 7.35 -8.84 12.07
C GLY A 14 5.94 -8.23 12.07
N PHE A 15 4.99 -9.01 11.58
CA PHE A 15 3.55 -8.71 11.55
C PHE A 15 2.75 -9.82 12.22
N ARG A 16 1.60 -9.45 12.80
CA ARG A 16 0.65 -10.41 13.38
C ARG A 16 -0.18 -11.15 12.33
N ARG A 17 -0.25 -10.64 11.11
CA ARG A 17 -1.09 -11.17 10.04
C ARG A 17 -0.36 -11.17 8.70
N GLN A 18 -0.61 -12.18 7.88
CA GLN A 18 0.10 -12.39 6.62
C GLN A 18 -0.20 -11.30 5.59
N GLU A 19 -1.42 -10.77 5.55
CA GLU A 19 -1.80 -9.70 4.62
C GLU A 19 -1.05 -8.40 4.90
N HIS A 20 -0.70 -8.14 6.17
CA HIS A 20 0.13 -7.00 6.54
C HIS A 20 1.57 -7.17 6.06
N LEU A 21 2.14 -8.38 6.18
CA LEU A 21 3.45 -8.70 5.62
C LEU A 21 3.46 -8.55 4.10
N LYS A 22 2.47 -9.12 3.40
CA LYS A 22 2.34 -9.00 1.93
C LYS A 22 2.21 -7.55 1.49
N ARG A 23 1.42 -6.74 2.21
CA ARG A 23 1.29 -5.30 1.96
C ARG A 23 2.62 -4.57 2.16
N HIS A 24 3.28 -4.82 3.28
CA HIS A 24 4.59 -4.24 3.59
C HIS A 24 5.60 -4.56 2.48
N PHE A 25 5.73 -5.83 2.12
CA PHE A 25 6.65 -6.27 1.08
C PHE A 25 6.37 -5.55 -0.24
N ARG A 26 5.10 -5.51 -0.67
CA ARG A 26 4.71 -4.77 -1.89
C ARG A 26 4.96 -3.27 -1.84
N SER A 27 4.89 -2.65 -0.67
CA SER A 27 5.08 -1.20 -0.54
C SER A 27 6.52 -0.76 -0.32
N VAL A 28 7.36 -1.61 0.28
CA VAL A 28 8.72 -1.26 0.74
C VAL A 28 9.78 -1.93 -0.11
N HIS A 29 9.59 -3.21 -0.45
CA HIS A 29 10.59 -4.00 -1.16
C HIS A 29 10.26 -4.17 -2.63
N SER A 30 8.97 -4.15 -2.99
CA SER A 30 8.54 -4.14 -4.38
C SER A 30 8.20 -2.71 -4.83
N SER A 31 8.49 -2.42 -6.10
CA SER A 31 8.01 -1.20 -6.76
C SER A 31 6.66 -1.41 -7.46
N GLU A 32 5.99 -2.53 -7.17
CA GLU A 32 4.70 -2.87 -7.75
C GLU A 32 3.60 -1.90 -7.25
N ARG A 33 3.03 -1.15 -8.18
CA ARG A 33 1.96 -0.19 -7.93
C ARG A 33 0.80 -0.49 -8.88
N PRO A 34 0.00 -1.54 -8.58
CA PRO A 34 -1.04 -2.02 -9.48
C PRO A 34 -2.26 -1.11 -9.55
N PHE A 35 -2.32 -0.05 -8.73
CA PHE A 35 -3.45 0.88 -8.68
C PHE A 35 -3.04 2.23 -9.32
N PRO A 36 -3.09 2.35 -10.66
CA PRO A 36 -2.86 3.63 -11.33
C PRO A 36 -4.04 4.58 -11.10
N CYS A 37 -3.74 5.86 -10.95
CA CYS A 37 -4.75 6.89 -11.08
C CYS A 37 -5.12 7.05 -12.55
N LYS A 38 -6.42 7.24 -12.81
CA LYS A 38 -6.93 7.48 -14.17
C LYS A 38 -6.86 8.94 -14.62
N PHE A 39 -6.57 9.85 -13.71
CA PHE A 39 -6.56 11.31 -13.96
C PHE A 39 -5.14 11.90 -13.96
N CYS A 40 -4.13 11.15 -13.51
CA CYS A 40 -2.73 11.56 -13.51
C CYS A 40 -1.81 10.35 -13.45
N ASP A 41 -0.51 10.55 -13.64
CA ASP A 41 0.49 9.47 -13.69
C ASP A 41 0.84 8.85 -12.32
N LYS A 42 0.13 9.24 -11.25
CA LYS A 42 0.37 8.69 -9.92
C LYS A 42 -0.14 7.25 -9.83
N LYS A 43 0.74 6.34 -9.40
CA LYS A 43 0.42 4.94 -9.11
C LYS A 43 0.53 4.67 -7.62
N PHE A 44 -0.35 3.82 -7.10
CA PHE A 44 -0.43 3.45 -5.69
C PHE A 44 -0.25 1.94 -5.51
N SER A 45 0.34 1.54 -4.38
CA SER A 45 0.49 0.14 -3.99
C SER A 45 -0.76 -0.44 -3.31
N ARG A 46 -1.75 0.41 -3.00
CA ARG A 46 -3.00 0.02 -2.32
C ARG A 46 -4.22 0.74 -2.90
N SER A 47 -5.35 0.05 -2.91
CA SER A 47 -6.64 0.56 -3.41
C SER A 47 -7.22 1.66 -2.53
N ASP A 48 -7.09 1.56 -1.21
CA ASP A 48 -7.60 2.56 -0.27
C ASP A 48 -6.83 3.89 -0.38
N ASN A 49 -5.52 3.82 -0.62
CA ASN A 49 -4.72 5.00 -0.95
C ASN A 49 -5.16 5.64 -2.27
N LEU A 50 -5.42 4.84 -3.31
CA LEU A 50 -5.96 5.36 -4.57
C LEU A 50 -7.34 6.01 -4.35
N ALA A 51 -8.26 5.36 -3.62
CA ALA A 51 -9.58 5.89 -3.35
C ALA A 51 -9.53 7.24 -2.63
N GLN A 52 -8.64 7.38 -1.63
CA GLN A 52 -8.41 8.65 -0.95
C GLN A 52 -7.79 9.70 -1.88
N HIS A 53 -6.88 9.30 -2.76
CA HIS A 53 -6.32 10.18 -3.78
C HIS A 53 -7.37 10.65 -4.80
N LEU A 54 -8.30 9.79 -5.23
CA LEU A 54 -9.33 10.18 -6.20
C LEU A 54 -10.22 11.32 -5.66
N LYS A 55 -10.38 11.45 -4.34
CA LYS A 55 -11.07 12.59 -3.73
C LYS A 55 -10.36 13.92 -3.97
N THR A 56 -9.04 13.94 -4.19
CA THR A 56 -8.31 15.18 -4.50
C THR A 56 -8.64 15.70 -5.90
N HIS A 57 -8.99 14.81 -6.83
CA HIS A 57 -9.46 15.18 -8.17
C HIS A 57 -10.90 15.68 -8.18
N GLN A 58 -11.71 15.24 -7.21
CA GLN A 58 -13.11 15.70 -7.08
C GLN A 58 -13.23 17.11 -6.47
N LYS A 59 -12.20 17.59 -5.75
CA LYS A 59 -12.19 18.91 -5.12
C LYS A 59 -11.95 20.07 -6.10
N ALA A 60 -11.84 19.81 -7.40
CA ALA A 60 -11.62 20.84 -8.43
C ALA A 60 -12.91 21.48 -8.97
N PHE A 61 -14.08 21.18 -8.39
CA PHE A 61 -15.39 21.69 -8.84
C PHE A 61 -16.14 22.49 -7.77
N HIS A 62 -15.43 23.31 -7.01
CA HIS A 62 -16.03 24.45 -6.29
C HIS A 62 -15.41 25.74 -6.77
#